data_AF-A0A531L761-F1
#
_entry.id   AF-A0A531L761-F1
#
_cell.length_a   1.000
_cell.length_b   1.000
_cell.length_c   1.000
_cell.angle_alpha   90.00
_cell.angle_beta   90.00
_cell.angle_gamma   90.00
#
_symmetry.space_group_name_H-M   'P 1'
#
loop_
_entity.id
_entity.type
_entity.pdbx_description
1 polymer ?
#
loop_
_entity_poly.entity_id
_entity_poly.type
_entity_poly.pdbx_seq_one_letter_code
_entity_poly.pdbx_strand_id
1 'polypeptide(L)'
;QLQARARLLQDELMAKLTTQSNQLLYMLSVMTAVLLPMTIISGLFGMNVGGLPLVDTPVGFWVASAISLAVAAVVYLFVRRLGRGM
;
A
#
# COMPACT_ATOMS: atom_id res chain seq x y z
N GLN A 1 -44.01 16.53 0.94
CA GLN A 1 -43.02 16.94 -0.09
C GLN A 1 -41.68 17.39 0.51
N LEU A 2 -41.66 18.17 1.61
CA LEU A 2 -40.42 18.55 2.32
C LEU A 2 -39.58 17.36 2.81
N GLN A 3 -40.21 16.31 3.35
CA GLN A 3 -39.51 15.10 3.82
C GLN A 3 -38.74 14.37 2.71
N ALA A 4 -39.28 14.37 1.47
CA ALA A 4 -38.62 13.75 0.33
C ALA A 4 -37.37 14.56 -0.08
N ARG A 5 -37.46 15.91 -0.08
CA ARG A 5 -36.30 16.78 -0.32
C ARG A 5 -35.24 16.67 0.78
N ALA A 6 -35.67 16.55 2.04
CA ALA A 6 -34.77 16.33 3.17
C ALA A 6 -34.04 14.98 3.05
N ARG A 7 -34.75 13.91 2.65
CA ARG A 7 -34.13 12.60 2.34
C ARG A 7 -33.15 12.69 1.18
N LEU A 8 -33.52 13.35 0.08
CA LEU A 8 -32.62 13.52 -1.07
C LEU A 8 -31.34 14.28 -0.68
N LEU A 9 -31.45 15.34 0.12
CA LEU A 9 -30.29 16.06 0.64
C LEU A 9 -29.44 15.18 1.58
N GLN A 10 -30.09 14.39 2.44
CA GLN A 10 -29.40 13.46 3.32
C GLN A 10 -28.66 12.38 2.53
N ASP A 11 -29.28 11.83 1.49
CA ASP A 11 -28.67 10.86 0.58
C ASP A 11 -27.50 11.48 -0.19
N GLU A 12 -27.61 12.73 -0.63
CA GLU A 12 -26.53 13.46 -1.30
C GLU A 12 -25.35 13.75 -0.35
N LEU A 13 -25.63 14.12 0.90
CA LEU A 13 -24.62 14.29 1.94
C LEU A 13 -23.93 12.96 2.26
N MET A 14 -24.68 11.88 2.41
CA MET A 14 -24.13 10.54 2.63
C MET A 14 -23.25 10.13 1.46
N ALA A 15 -23.69 10.33 0.21
CA ALA A 15 -22.89 10.05 -0.98
C ALA A 15 -21.58 10.86 -1.02
N LYS A 16 -21.63 12.15 -0.65
CA LYS A 16 -20.42 12.99 -0.53
C LYS A 16 -19.46 12.47 0.56
N LEU A 17 -19.98 12.11 1.73
CA LEU A 17 -19.19 11.55 2.82
C LEU A 17 -18.55 10.21 2.44
N THR A 18 -19.30 9.31 1.79
CA THR A 18 -18.77 8.04 1.29
C THR A 18 -17.68 8.27 0.25
N THR A 19 -17.84 9.24 -0.65
CA THR A 19 -16.82 9.57 -1.65
C THR A 19 -15.52 10.06 -1.00
N GLN A 20 -15.61 10.98 -0.04
CA GLN A 20 -14.44 11.47 0.72
C GLN A 20 -13.77 10.35 1.53
N SER A 21 -14.56 9.50 2.19
CA SER A 21 -14.05 8.35 2.94
C SER A 21 -13.31 7.37 2.03
N ASN A 22 -13.88 7.02 0.87
CA ASN A 22 -13.23 6.15 -0.11
C ASN A 22 -11.92 6.76 -0.63
N GLN A 23 -11.86 8.09 -0.83
CA GLN A 23 -10.63 8.76 -1.25
C GLN A 23 -9.55 8.72 -0.16
N LEU A 24 -9.91 8.90 1.10
CA LEU A 24 -8.99 8.76 2.23
C LEU A 24 -8.51 7.31 2.37
N LEU A 25 -9.42 6.33 2.29
CA LEU A 25 -9.08 4.90 2.32
C LEU A 25 -8.16 4.51 1.16
N TYR A 26 -8.42 5.03 -0.04
CA TYR A 26 -7.56 4.83 -1.20
C TYR A 26 -6.16 5.38 -0.95
N MET A 27 -6.05 6.60 -0.43
CA MET A 27 -4.76 7.21 -0.11
C MET A 27 -4.00 6.40 0.94
N LEU A 28 -4.67 5.99 2.03
CA LEU A 28 -4.09 5.13 3.07
C LEU A 28 -3.62 3.79 2.49
N SER A 29 -4.45 3.14 1.66
CA SER A 29 -4.13 1.87 1.02
C SER A 29 -2.90 1.98 0.12
N VAL A 30 -2.81 3.04 -0.69
CA VAL A 30 -1.65 3.30 -1.54
C VAL A 30 -0.40 3.52 -0.70
N MET A 31 -0.48 4.31 0.39
CA MET A 31 0.64 4.50 1.32
C MET A 31 1.08 3.17 1.95
N THR A 32 0.15 2.35 2.43
CA THR A 32 0.46 1.02 2.98
C THR A 32 1.07 0.11 1.94
N ALA A 33 0.55 0.07 0.71
CA ALA A 33 1.09 -0.77 -0.36
C ALA A 33 2.54 -0.39 -0.72
N VAL A 34 2.91 0.90 -0.62
CA VAL A 34 4.27 1.38 -0.83
C VAL A 34 5.18 1.03 0.36
N LEU A 35 4.68 1.14 1.59
CA LEU A 35 5.46 0.86 2.79
C LEU A 35 5.67 -0.65 3.03
N LEU A 36 4.67 -1.47 2.74
CA LEU A 36 4.64 -2.91 3.02
C LEU A 36 5.89 -3.67 2.53
N PRO A 37 6.39 -3.50 1.29
CA PRO A 37 7.64 -4.14 0.89
C PRO A 37 8.79 -3.70 1.82
N MET A 38 8.99 -2.39 2.02
CA MET A 38 10.05 -1.83 2.87
C MET A 38 9.99 -2.39 4.30
N THR A 39 8.80 -2.52 4.88
CA THR A 39 8.58 -3.06 6.23
C THR A 39 8.94 -4.55 6.31
N ILE A 40 8.60 -5.36 5.30
CA ILE A 40 8.96 -6.79 5.28
C ILE A 40 10.47 -6.97 5.20
N ILE A 41 11.15 -6.16 4.39
CA ILE A 41 12.60 -6.21 4.24
C ILE A 41 13.26 -5.84 5.57
N SER A 42 12.90 -4.70 6.14
CA SER A 42 13.41 -4.24 7.44
C SER A 42 13.12 -5.25 8.57
N GLY A 43 11.92 -5.82 8.60
CA GLY A 43 11.54 -6.85 9.58
C GLY A 43 12.35 -8.14 9.45
N LEU A 44 12.61 -8.60 8.22
CA LEU A 44 13.41 -9.79 7.97
C LEU A 44 14.88 -9.60 8.40
N PHE A 45 15.45 -8.42 8.18
CA PHE A 45 16.81 -8.08 8.61
C PHE A 45 16.90 -7.76 10.11
N GLY A 46 15.82 -7.26 10.72
CA GLY A 46 15.76 -6.87 12.13
C GLY A 46 15.43 -8.02 13.08
N MET A 47 14.78 -9.09 12.59
CA MET A 47 14.74 -10.35 13.32
C MET A 47 16.17 -10.90 13.40
N ASN A 48 16.66 -11.22 14.61
CA ASN A 48 17.91 -11.96 14.81
C ASN A 48 17.76 -13.42 14.32
N VAL A 49 17.37 -13.62 13.06
CA VAL A 49 17.33 -14.92 12.40
C VAL A 49 18.75 -15.34 12.09
N GLY A 50 19.43 -15.91 13.10
CA GLY A 50 20.63 -16.69 12.86
C GLY A 50 20.33 -17.81 11.87
N GLY A 51 21.14 -17.93 10.82
CA GLY A 51 20.99 -18.97 9.80
C GLY A 51 20.27 -18.58 8.50
N LEU A 52 20.16 -17.30 8.18
CA LEU A 52 19.88 -16.91 6.79
C LEU A 52 21.11 -17.29 5.92
N PRO A 53 20.97 -18.10 4.87
CA PRO A 53 22.09 -18.59 4.03
C PRO A 53 22.84 -17.48 3.24
N LEU A 54 22.47 -16.21 3.46
CA LEU A 54 23.12 -15.02 2.92
C LEU A 54 23.93 -14.24 3.97
N VAL A 55 23.71 -14.44 5.28
CA VAL A 55 24.31 -13.63 6.35
C VAL A 55 25.79 -13.93 6.55
N ASP A 56 26.24 -15.14 6.23
CA ASP A 56 27.67 -15.52 6.30
C ASP A 56 28.50 -14.96 5.14
N THR A 57 27.87 -14.32 4.15
CA THR A 57 28.58 -13.71 3.02
C THR A 57 28.41 -12.19 3.02
N PRO A 58 29.48 -11.40 2.79
CA PRO A 58 29.38 -9.94 2.73
C PRO A 58 28.46 -9.41 1.60
N VAL A 59 28.04 -10.28 0.69
CA VAL A 59 27.09 -9.99 -0.39
C VAL A 59 25.62 -10.21 -0.02
N GLY A 60 25.31 -10.85 1.10
CA GLY A 60 23.92 -11.15 1.49
C GLY A 60 23.05 -9.93 1.71
N PHE A 61 23.62 -8.88 2.31
CA PHE A 61 22.96 -7.59 2.45
C PHE A 61 22.58 -7.00 1.08
N TRP A 62 23.52 -6.99 0.13
CA TRP A 62 23.30 -6.47 -1.22
C TRP A 62 22.24 -7.25 -2.00
N VAL A 63 22.23 -8.57 -1.90
CA VAL A 63 21.24 -9.42 -2.60
C VAL A 63 19.84 -9.20 -2.02
N ALA A 64 19.69 -9.17 -0.70
CA ALA A 64 18.38 -8.95 -0.09
C ALA A 64 17.88 -7.50 -0.28
N SER A 65 18.77 -6.49 -0.31
CA SER A 65 18.43 -5.13 -0.76
C SER A 65 18.04 -5.08 -2.26
N ALA A 66 18.66 -5.88 -3.13
CA ALA A 66 18.30 -5.94 -4.54
C ALA A 66 16.93 -6.60 -4.75
N ILE A 67 16.63 -7.70 -4.04
CA ILE A 67 15.31 -8.37 -4.08
C ILE A 67 14.23 -7.44 -3.54
N SER A 68 14.52 -6.77 -2.42
CA SER A 68 13.73 -5.69 -1.85
C SER A 68 13.31 -4.66 -2.89
N LEU A 69 14.29 -4.09 -3.57
CA LEU A 69 14.10 -3.03 -4.55
C LEU A 69 13.32 -3.53 -5.75
N ALA A 70 13.58 -4.77 -6.20
CA ALA A 70 12.86 -5.41 -7.29
C ALA A 70 11.38 -5.61 -6.95
N VAL A 71 11.06 -6.12 -5.75
CA VAL A 71 9.67 -6.29 -5.30
C VAL A 71 8.97 -4.93 -5.20
N ALA A 72 9.61 -3.93 -4.62
CA ALA A 72 9.07 -2.57 -4.55
C ALA A 72 8.81 -1.98 -5.95
N ALA A 73 9.72 -2.17 -6.90
CA ALA A 73 9.56 -1.72 -8.28
C ALA A 73 8.41 -2.45 -9.00
N VAL A 74 8.24 -3.76 -8.78
CA VAL A 74 7.13 -4.54 -9.35
C VAL A 74 5.79 -4.07 -8.80
N VAL A 75 5.68 -3.89 -7.49
CA VAL A 75 4.45 -3.37 -6.85
C VAL A 75 4.13 -1.97 -7.37
N TYR A 76 5.12 -1.07 -7.45
CA TYR A 76 4.94 0.27 -8.00
C TYR A 76 4.47 0.23 -9.46
N LEU A 77 5.08 -0.61 -10.30
CA LEU A 77 4.66 -0.78 -11.70
C LEU A 77 3.25 -1.36 -11.81
N PHE A 78 2.89 -2.31 -10.96
CA PHE A 78 1.56 -2.92 -10.95
C PHE A 78 0.48 -1.91 -10.55
N VAL A 79 0.72 -1.13 -9.50
CA VAL A 79 -0.18 -0.03 -9.07
C VAL A 79 -0.30 1.02 -10.18
N ARG A 80 0.81 1.40 -10.81
CA ARG A 80 0.81 2.37 -11.92
C ARG A 80 0.11 1.83 -13.19
N ARG A 81 0.16 0.52 -13.44
CA ARG A 81 -0.59 -0.14 -14.53
C ARG A 81 -2.08 -0.15 -14.23
N LEU A 82 -2.47 -0.42 -12.99
CA LEU A 82 -3.88 -0.45 -12.60
C LEU A 82 -4.51 0.94 -12.64
N GLY A 83 -3.77 1.98 -12.24
CA GLY A 83 -4.21 3.38 -12.32
C GLY A 83 -4.28 3.98 -13.73
N ARG A 84 -3.92 3.23 -14.79
CA ARG A 84 -4.07 3.62 -16.20
C ARG A 84 -5.30 3.00 -16.89
N GLY A 85 -5.98 2.06 -16.22
CA GLY A 85 -7.15 1.35 -16.74
C GLY A 85 -8.49 1.90 -16.24
N MET A 86 -8.47 2.96 -15.43
CA MET A 86 -9.62 3.80 -15.08
C MET A 86 -9.45 5.17 -15.75
#